data_AF-A0A177DNJ1-F1
#
_entry.id   AF-A0A177DNJ1-F1
#
_cell.length_a   1.000
_cell.length_b   1.000
_cell.length_c   1.000
_cell.angle_alpha   90.00
_cell.angle_beta   90.00
_cell.angle_gamma   90.00
#
_symmetry.space_group_name_H-M   'P 1'
#
loop_
_entity.id
_entity.type
_entity.pdbx_description
1 polymer ?
#
loop_
_entity_poly.entity_id
_entity_poly.type
_entity_poly.pdbx_seq_one_letter_code
_entity_poly.pdbx_strand_id
1 'polypeptide(L)'
;MKHQSSVFCAKRLSKAFTSTLTSVFEKVDTRKDAPTTAHHLFLPTAERNSKDSSQPGSVQDDFNSAIPAEAPTEHYIIQENKYPALRALRSDAEIGDGIWRCCHCRHENIITHYKGAFPFKHLVCKRCGEILCSQCHSSEILSPLPYGMIQAPPPGLDREVRYLHVCTICGLSHRAEMEGTTLDFYSVNCAGCGNSSYGDWPRYHIGSNEPYRRDPDASFVKLVDARAHDAARTAFRWIIANDDRPSSRLSCKNLEDI
;
A
#
# COMPACT_ATOMS: atom_id res chain seq x y z
N MET A 1 15.85 32.31 -49.77
CA MET A 1 15.84 31.30 -48.68
C MET A 1 14.38 30.89 -48.46
N LYS A 2 14.03 29.63 -48.74
CA LYS A 2 12.64 29.15 -48.78
C LYS A 2 12.26 28.55 -47.44
N HIS A 3 11.20 29.09 -46.83
CA HIS A 3 10.59 28.58 -45.59
C HIS A 3 9.89 27.24 -45.88
N GLN A 4 10.32 26.16 -45.24
CA GLN A 4 9.59 24.89 -45.21
C GLN A 4 8.49 24.94 -44.16
N SER A 5 7.25 24.72 -44.59
CA SER A 5 6.06 24.63 -43.76
C SER A 5 5.96 23.24 -43.09
N SER A 6 5.79 23.28 -41.78
CA SER A 6 5.52 22.13 -40.90
C SER A 6 4.18 21.47 -41.24
N VAL A 7 4.19 20.15 -41.47
CA VAL A 7 3.01 19.31 -41.59
C VAL A 7 2.96 18.38 -40.38
N PHE A 8 2.38 18.86 -39.28
CA PHE A 8 1.92 17.98 -38.21
C PHE A 8 0.39 17.84 -38.29
N CYS A 9 -0.03 16.68 -38.79
CA CYS A 9 -1.43 16.30 -38.93
C CYS A 9 -1.94 15.78 -37.58
N ALA A 10 -2.60 16.65 -36.81
CA ALA A 10 -3.27 16.30 -35.57
C ALA A 10 -4.70 15.83 -35.83
N LYS A 11 -4.88 14.58 -36.29
CA LYS A 11 -6.21 13.91 -36.28
C LYS A 11 -6.07 12.39 -36.14
N ARG A 12 -6.33 11.86 -34.94
CA ARG A 12 -7.28 10.73 -34.81
C ARG A 12 -7.78 10.58 -33.38
N LEU A 13 -9.06 10.91 -33.26
CA LEU A 13 -9.94 10.68 -32.12
C LEU A 13 -10.21 9.18 -31.94
N SER A 14 -10.25 8.78 -30.67
CA SER A 14 -11.31 8.01 -30.01
C SER A 14 -12.09 6.96 -30.82
N LYS A 15 -12.05 5.70 -30.36
CA LYS A 15 -13.25 4.85 -30.23
C LYS A 15 -12.97 3.54 -29.49
N ALA A 16 -13.76 3.36 -28.42
CA ALA A 16 -14.38 2.13 -27.95
C ALA A 16 -13.53 0.84 -27.84
N PHE A 17 -13.25 0.43 -26.60
CA PHE A 17 -13.28 -0.99 -26.24
C PHE A 17 -14.06 -1.14 -24.92
N THR A 18 -15.34 -1.46 -25.04
CA THR A 18 -16.14 -2.05 -23.96
C THR A 18 -15.79 -3.54 -23.92
N SER A 19 -15.04 -3.97 -22.90
CA SER A 19 -14.83 -5.39 -22.65
C SER A 19 -15.99 -5.91 -21.80
N THR A 20 -16.86 -6.66 -22.46
CA THR A 20 -17.87 -7.52 -21.86
C THR A 20 -17.14 -8.64 -21.10
N LEU A 21 -17.15 -8.58 -19.77
CA LEU A 21 -16.69 -9.66 -18.90
C LEU A 21 -17.77 -10.75 -18.87
N THR A 22 -17.57 -11.81 -19.65
CA THR A 22 -18.28 -13.08 -19.47
C THR A 22 -17.72 -13.81 -18.25
N SER A 23 -18.57 -13.98 -17.23
CA SER A 23 -18.30 -14.79 -16.04
C SER A 23 -18.21 -16.27 -16.41
N VAL A 24 -17.07 -16.89 -16.12
CA VAL A 24 -16.93 -18.36 -16.12
C VAL A 24 -17.20 -18.82 -14.69
N PHE A 25 -18.32 -19.51 -14.48
CA PHE A 25 -18.60 -20.24 -13.26
C PHE A 25 -17.80 -21.55 -13.28
N GLU A 26 -16.77 -21.66 -12.42
CA GLU A 26 -16.15 -22.94 -12.12
C GLU A 26 -16.98 -23.69 -11.08
N LYS A 27 -17.27 -24.94 -11.43
CA LYS A 27 -18.09 -25.91 -10.71
C LYS A 27 -17.23 -26.56 -9.62
N VAL A 28 -17.58 -26.32 -8.36
CA VAL A 28 -16.93 -26.93 -7.19
C VAL A 28 -17.47 -28.35 -7.00
N ASP A 29 -16.61 -29.36 -7.16
CA ASP A 29 -16.90 -30.74 -6.80
C ASP A 29 -16.61 -30.97 -5.31
N THR A 30 -17.67 -31.27 -4.56
CA THR A 30 -17.68 -31.78 -3.19
C THR A 30 -16.96 -33.12 -3.06
N ARG A 31 -15.89 -33.18 -2.27
CA ARG A 31 -15.30 -34.44 -1.78
C ARG A 31 -15.51 -34.64 -0.28
N LYS A 32 -16.38 -35.61 -0.03
CA LYS A 32 -16.62 -36.51 1.11
C LYS A 32 -15.55 -36.57 2.22
N ASP A 33 -16.05 -36.45 3.44
CA ASP A 33 -15.38 -36.66 4.72
C ASP A 33 -14.83 -38.07 4.94
N ALA A 34 -13.73 -38.16 5.70
CA ALA A 34 -13.31 -39.35 6.43
C ALA A 34 -13.01 -38.96 7.89
N PRO A 35 -13.45 -39.74 8.90
CA PRO A 35 -13.17 -39.45 10.30
C PRO A 35 -11.79 -40.01 10.68
N THR A 36 -10.90 -39.14 11.17
CA THR A 36 -9.65 -39.56 11.80
C THR A 36 -9.72 -39.28 13.29
N THR A 37 -9.89 -40.35 14.04
CA THR A 37 -9.76 -40.41 15.51
C THR A 37 -8.29 -40.25 15.87
N ALA A 38 -7.93 -39.17 16.57
CA ALA A 38 -6.61 -39.02 17.18
C ALA A 38 -6.77 -38.53 18.63
N HIS A 39 -6.43 -39.42 19.56
CA HIS A 39 -6.26 -39.14 20.97
C HIS A 39 -5.01 -38.25 21.16
N HIS A 40 -5.19 -37.02 21.65
CA HIS A 40 -4.09 -36.23 22.18
C HIS A 40 -4.30 -35.94 23.67
N LEU A 41 -3.27 -36.30 24.42
CA LEU A 41 -3.13 -36.22 25.86
C LEU A 41 -3.15 -34.76 26.30
N PHE A 42 -4.04 -34.44 27.23
CA PHE A 42 -4.09 -33.17 27.95
C PHE A 42 -2.85 -33.03 28.84
N LEU A 43 -1.97 -32.09 28.49
CA LEU A 43 -0.98 -31.52 29.40
C LEU A 43 -1.59 -30.25 30.02
N PRO A 44 -1.59 -30.10 31.36
CA PRO A 44 -2.10 -28.91 32.02
C PRO A 44 -1.19 -27.73 31.69
N THR A 45 -1.70 -26.82 30.87
CA THR A 45 -1.03 -25.57 30.52
C THR A 45 -1.13 -24.63 31.72
N ALA A 46 0.00 -24.14 32.20
CA ALA A 46 0.08 -23.20 33.31
C ALA A 46 -0.80 -21.97 33.02
N GLU A 47 -1.73 -21.69 33.95
CA GLU A 47 -2.63 -20.54 33.93
C GLU A 47 -1.81 -19.24 33.90
N ARG A 48 -1.70 -18.63 32.72
CA ARG A 48 -1.29 -17.23 32.58
C ARG A 48 -2.40 -16.36 33.16
N ASN A 49 -2.29 -16.08 34.47
CA ASN A 49 -3.04 -15.02 35.14
C ASN A 49 -2.67 -13.66 34.52
N SER A 50 -3.31 -13.29 33.42
CA SER A 50 -3.30 -11.91 32.91
C SER A 50 -4.42 -11.15 33.59
N LYS A 51 -4.02 -10.46 34.65
CA LYS A 51 -4.82 -9.63 35.53
C LYS A 51 -4.65 -8.19 35.06
N ASP A 52 -5.55 -7.72 34.20
CA ASP A 52 -6.11 -6.36 34.29
C ASP A 52 -7.23 -6.22 33.26
N SER A 53 -8.48 -6.39 33.73
CA SER A 53 -9.69 -6.10 32.97
C SER A 53 -9.94 -4.60 32.91
N SER A 54 -8.95 -3.83 32.43
CA SER A 54 -9.23 -2.48 31.94
C SER A 54 -10.10 -2.66 30.70
N GLN A 55 -11.31 -2.11 30.78
CA GLN A 55 -12.24 -2.07 29.65
C GLN A 55 -11.45 -1.66 28.40
N PRO A 56 -11.50 -2.44 27.29
CA PRO A 56 -10.80 -2.06 26.08
C PRO A 56 -11.31 -0.67 25.69
N GLY A 57 -10.42 0.32 25.77
CA GLY A 57 -10.72 1.70 25.37
C GLY A 57 -11.26 1.69 23.95
N SER A 58 -12.14 2.65 23.64
CA SER A 58 -12.61 2.76 22.26
C SER A 58 -11.42 3.08 21.35
N VAL A 59 -11.38 2.52 20.14
CA VAL A 59 -10.39 2.89 19.12
C VAL A 59 -10.34 4.41 18.90
N GLN A 60 -11.46 5.09 19.13
CA GLN A 60 -11.53 6.54 19.07
C GLN A 60 -10.74 7.24 20.18
N ASP A 61 -10.70 6.66 21.39
CA ASP A 61 -9.92 7.18 22.51
C ASP A 61 -8.41 7.05 22.21
N ASP A 62 -8.00 5.92 21.62
CA ASP A 62 -6.63 5.72 21.12
C ASP A 62 -6.27 6.75 20.06
N PHE A 63 -7.20 7.12 19.16
CA PHE A 63 -6.95 8.14 18.15
C PHE A 63 -6.82 9.55 18.70
N ASN A 64 -7.63 9.88 19.70
CA ASN A 64 -7.65 11.19 20.33
C ASN A 64 -6.42 11.41 21.21
N SER A 65 -5.91 10.34 21.83
CA SER A 65 -4.70 10.34 22.66
C SER A 65 -3.40 10.04 21.90
N ALA A 66 -3.49 9.71 20.61
CA ALA A 66 -2.35 9.33 19.78
C ALA A 66 -1.28 10.43 19.74
N ILE A 67 -0.07 10.07 20.15
CA ILE A 67 1.12 10.94 20.12
C ILE A 67 1.88 10.68 18.81
N PRO A 68 2.32 11.72 18.07
CA PRO A 68 3.20 11.55 16.92
C PRO A 68 4.45 10.73 17.28
N ALA A 69 4.79 9.77 16.45
CA ALA A 69 5.97 8.93 16.63
C ALA A 69 7.26 9.66 16.23
N GLU A 70 7.16 10.55 15.25
CA GLU A 70 8.31 11.27 14.71
C GLU A 70 8.48 12.62 15.42
N ALA A 71 9.74 12.97 15.69
CA ALA A 71 10.09 14.27 16.24
C ALA A 71 9.72 15.40 15.26
N PRO A 72 9.54 16.65 15.72
CA PRO A 72 9.43 17.81 14.85
C PRO A 72 10.62 17.89 13.88
N THR A 73 10.37 18.37 12.66
CA THR A 73 11.39 18.52 11.62
C THR A 73 12.46 19.49 12.09
N GLU A 74 13.71 19.03 12.11
CA GLU A 74 14.83 19.87 12.50
C GLU A 74 15.07 21.00 11.49
N HIS A 75 15.49 22.16 11.99
CA HIS A 75 15.64 23.35 11.15
C HIS A 75 16.63 23.17 10.00
N TYR A 76 17.69 22.37 10.19
CA TYR A 76 18.66 22.11 9.12
C TYR A 76 18.04 21.34 7.94
N ILE A 77 17.08 20.44 8.20
CA ILE A 77 16.36 19.69 7.15
C ILE A 77 15.54 20.65 6.28
N ILE A 78 14.94 21.68 6.91
CA ILE A 78 14.21 22.73 6.20
C ILE A 78 15.16 23.54 5.30
N GLN A 79 16.37 23.83 5.78
CA GLN A 79 17.39 24.58 5.03
C GLN A 79 17.93 23.81 3.81
N GLU A 80 17.91 22.48 3.84
CA GLU A 80 18.29 21.62 2.70
C GLU A 80 17.25 21.60 1.57
N ASN A 81 16.04 22.10 1.80
CA ASN A 81 15.03 22.23 0.74
C ASN A 81 15.48 23.26 -0.32
N LYS A 82 15.13 23.04 -1.58
CA LYS A 82 15.44 23.97 -2.68
C LYS A 82 14.86 25.38 -2.46
N TYR A 83 13.74 25.47 -1.76
CA TYR A 83 13.02 26.70 -1.42
C TYR A 83 12.71 26.74 0.09
N PRO A 84 13.72 26.95 0.95
CA PRO A 84 13.59 26.78 2.40
C PRO A 84 12.59 27.76 3.02
N ALA A 85 12.52 28.99 2.50
CA ALA A 85 11.55 29.99 2.96
C ALA A 85 10.09 29.54 2.73
N LEU A 86 9.78 28.93 1.58
CA LEU A 86 8.44 28.39 1.30
C LEU A 86 8.16 27.15 2.15
N ARG A 87 9.16 26.28 2.33
CA ARG A 87 9.05 25.09 3.19
C ARG A 87 8.80 25.46 4.65
N ALA A 88 9.39 26.55 5.15
CA ALA A 88 9.23 27.03 6.52
C ALA A 88 7.84 27.62 6.81
N LEU A 89 7.07 28.01 5.79
CA LEU A 89 5.70 28.52 5.96
C LEU A 89 4.70 27.42 6.35
N ARG A 90 5.03 26.15 6.11
CA ARG A 90 4.15 25.00 6.36
C ARG A 90 4.59 24.26 7.61
N SER A 91 3.64 23.98 8.49
CA SER A 91 3.89 23.19 9.70
C SER A 91 4.01 21.70 9.39
N ASP A 92 4.67 20.93 10.27
CA ASP A 92 4.74 19.48 10.12
C ASP A 92 3.37 18.79 10.19
N ALA A 93 2.40 19.40 10.88
CA ALA A 93 1.03 18.90 10.92
C ALA A 93 0.34 19.01 9.55
N GLU A 94 0.65 20.05 8.77
CA GLU A 94 0.11 20.25 7.41
C GLU A 94 0.85 19.45 6.34
N ILE A 95 2.12 19.13 6.58
CA ILE A 95 2.94 18.34 5.65
C ILE A 95 2.72 16.85 5.90
N GLY A 96 2.66 16.43 7.16
CA GLY A 96 2.66 15.03 7.56
C GLY A 96 4.05 14.39 7.55
N ASP A 97 4.06 13.07 7.71
CA ASP A 97 5.26 12.24 7.68
C ASP A 97 5.48 11.56 6.33
N GLY A 98 4.45 11.54 5.49
CA GLY A 98 4.52 11.01 4.16
C GLY A 98 3.23 11.20 3.40
N ILE A 99 3.19 10.57 2.24
CA ILE A 99 2.07 10.63 1.33
C ILE A 99 1.88 9.28 0.67
N TRP A 100 0.64 8.93 0.37
CA TRP A 100 0.35 7.87 -0.58
C TRP A 100 -0.68 8.30 -1.61
N ARG A 101 -0.53 7.76 -2.81
CA ARG A 101 -1.35 8.07 -3.96
C ARG A 101 -2.26 6.90 -4.27
N CYS A 102 -3.56 7.16 -4.23
CA CYS A 102 -4.57 6.16 -4.51
C CYS A 102 -4.47 5.67 -5.96
N CYS A 103 -4.43 4.36 -6.17
CA CYS A 103 -4.35 3.78 -7.52
C CYS A 103 -5.60 4.09 -8.36
N HIS A 104 -6.78 4.14 -7.72
CA HIS A 104 -8.08 4.39 -8.36
C HIS A 104 -8.27 5.84 -8.81
N CYS A 105 -8.37 6.79 -7.85
CA CYS A 105 -8.70 8.19 -8.16
C CYS A 105 -7.48 9.12 -8.24
N ARG A 106 -6.27 8.59 -8.02
CA ARG A 106 -4.99 9.33 -8.05
C ARG A 106 -4.85 10.43 -7.01
N HIS A 107 -5.78 10.51 -6.05
CA HIS A 107 -5.72 11.46 -4.95
C HIS A 107 -4.53 11.18 -4.03
N GLU A 108 -3.97 12.26 -3.54
CA GLU A 108 -2.85 12.31 -2.63
C GLU A 108 -3.37 12.33 -1.21
N ASN A 109 -2.94 11.37 -0.40
CA ASN A 109 -3.36 11.23 0.99
C ASN A 109 -2.13 11.45 1.87
N ILE A 110 -2.12 12.57 2.58
CA ILE A 110 -1.11 12.86 3.59
C ILE A 110 -1.31 11.91 4.78
N ILE A 111 -0.21 11.38 5.31
CA ILE A 111 -0.23 10.45 6.44
C ILE A 111 0.74 10.92 7.53
N THR A 112 0.39 10.62 8.78
CA THR A 112 1.17 10.94 9.98
C THR A 112 1.40 9.66 10.75
N HIS A 113 2.63 9.42 11.19
CA HIS A 113 3.01 8.26 11.98
C HIS A 113 2.80 8.56 13.47
N TYR A 114 2.00 7.73 14.13
CA TYR A 114 1.70 7.80 15.56
C TYR A 114 2.31 6.62 16.31
N LYS A 115 2.56 6.82 17.61
CA LYS A 115 2.97 5.76 18.54
C LYS A 115 1.79 4.83 18.84
N GLY A 116 2.10 3.63 19.33
CA GLY A 116 1.11 2.64 19.76
C GLY A 116 0.63 1.69 18.66
N ALA A 117 -0.52 1.07 18.89
CA ALA A 117 -1.02 -0.04 18.09
C ALA A 117 -1.47 0.34 16.67
N PHE A 118 -1.86 1.60 16.43
CA PHE A 118 -2.44 2.05 15.16
C PHE A 118 -1.59 3.15 14.49
N PRO A 119 -0.44 2.80 13.87
CA PRO A 119 0.58 3.75 13.43
C PRO A 119 0.10 4.84 12.47
N PHE A 120 -0.91 4.59 11.65
CA PHE A 120 -1.45 5.56 10.69
C PHE A 120 -2.98 5.71 10.77
N LYS A 121 -3.60 5.26 11.87
CA LYS A 121 -5.07 5.25 12.02
C LYS A 121 -5.73 4.56 10.81
N HIS A 122 -6.65 5.23 10.11
CA HIS A 122 -7.34 4.70 8.93
C HIS A 122 -6.67 5.15 7.62
N LEU A 123 -6.17 4.20 6.85
CA LEU A 123 -5.56 4.39 5.53
C LEU A 123 -6.61 4.26 4.42
N VAL A 124 -7.56 5.19 4.44
CA VAL A 124 -8.67 5.29 3.49
C VAL A 124 -8.51 6.55 2.64
N CYS A 125 -8.64 6.40 1.33
CA CYS A 125 -8.54 7.51 0.39
C CYS A 125 -9.64 8.55 0.67
N LYS A 126 -9.24 9.79 0.98
CA LYS A 126 -10.18 10.86 1.34
C LYS A 126 -11.08 11.31 0.19
N ARG A 127 -10.76 10.92 -1.05
CA ARG A 127 -11.56 11.28 -2.24
C ARG A 127 -12.54 10.20 -2.68
N CYS A 128 -12.13 8.93 -2.69
CA CYS A 128 -12.97 7.83 -3.24
C CYS A 128 -13.30 6.73 -2.24
N GLY A 129 -12.83 6.80 -1.00
CA GLY A 129 -13.12 5.79 0.03
C GLY A 129 -12.36 4.47 -0.11
N GLU A 130 -11.55 4.32 -1.17
CA GLU A 130 -10.75 3.10 -1.37
C GLU A 130 -9.64 2.97 -0.32
N ILE A 131 -9.45 1.77 0.19
CA ILE A 131 -8.42 1.43 1.19
C ILE A 131 -7.06 1.32 0.51
N LEU A 132 -6.00 1.71 1.22
CA LEU A 132 -4.62 1.50 0.76
C LEU A 132 -4.40 0.02 0.41
N CYS A 133 -4.00 -0.23 -0.83
CA CYS A 133 -3.72 -1.58 -1.35
C CYS A 133 -2.29 -1.68 -1.91
N SER A 134 -1.91 -2.87 -2.36
CA SER A 134 -0.57 -3.13 -2.94
C SER A 134 -0.28 -2.40 -4.25
N GLN A 135 -1.31 -1.87 -4.92
CA GLN A 135 -1.17 -1.10 -6.17
C GLN A 135 -1.04 0.41 -5.92
N CYS A 136 -1.28 0.86 -4.69
CA CYS A 136 -1.07 2.26 -4.31
C CYS A 136 0.43 2.52 -4.13
N HIS A 137 0.86 3.74 -4.45
CA HIS A 137 2.24 4.18 -4.28
C HIS A 137 2.36 5.08 -3.06
N SER A 138 3.34 4.84 -2.20
CA SER A 138 3.61 5.64 -1.01
C SER A 138 5.05 6.14 -1.00
N SER A 139 5.27 7.26 -0.33
CA SER A 139 6.61 7.77 -0.05
C SER A 139 7.37 6.81 0.87
N GLU A 140 8.62 7.15 1.16
CA GLU A 140 9.58 6.33 1.89
C GLU A 140 9.12 5.91 3.30
N ILE A 141 8.08 6.53 3.85
CA ILE A 141 7.49 6.18 5.15
C ILE A 141 6.72 4.84 5.12
N LEU A 142 6.19 4.42 3.97
CA LEU A 142 5.49 3.15 3.81
C LEU A 142 6.08 2.39 2.63
N SER A 143 6.74 1.27 2.91
CA SER A 143 7.30 0.39 1.89
C SER A 143 6.59 -0.96 1.93
N PRO A 144 6.02 -1.45 0.82
CA PRO A 144 5.36 -2.76 0.78
C PRO A 144 6.30 -3.87 1.24
N LEU A 145 5.80 -4.75 2.10
CA LEU A 145 6.52 -5.94 2.56
C LEU A 145 6.21 -7.12 1.63
N PRO A 146 7.21 -7.87 1.14
CA PRO A 146 6.96 -9.11 0.41
C PRO A 146 6.17 -10.11 1.25
N TYR A 147 5.27 -10.84 0.60
CA TYR A 147 4.52 -11.90 1.25
C TYR A 147 5.48 -12.98 1.80
N GLY A 148 5.21 -13.47 3.01
CA GLY A 148 6.04 -14.46 3.68
C GLY A 148 7.29 -13.90 4.39
N MET A 149 7.57 -12.60 4.26
CA MET A 149 8.63 -11.97 5.05
C MET A 149 8.16 -11.79 6.50
N ILE A 150 8.71 -12.61 7.38
CA ILE A 150 8.39 -12.62 8.82
C ILE A 150 9.59 -12.36 9.71
N GLN A 151 10.81 -12.32 9.16
CA GLN A 151 12.01 -12.05 9.94
C GLN A 151 12.39 -10.57 9.81
N ALA A 152 12.65 -9.91 10.94
CA ALA A 152 13.13 -8.54 11.00
C ALA A 152 14.12 -8.37 12.15
N PRO A 153 15.07 -7.41 12.04
CA PRO A 153 15.91 -7.04 13.16
C PRO A 153 15.05 -6.56 14.35
N PRO A 154 15.40 -6.95 15.59
CA PRO A 154 14.70 -6.45 16.75
C PRO A 154 14.87 -4.92 16.83
N PRO A 155 13.82 -4.19 17.24
CA PRO A 155 13.96 -2.76 17.46
C PRO A 155 14.96 -2.50 18.60
N GLY A 156 15.59 -1.33 18.57
CA GLY A 156 16.43 -0.89 19.69
C GLY A 156 15.63 -0.81 20.99
N LEU A 157 16.33 -0.86 22.13
CA LEU A 157 15.75 -0.49 23.43
C LEU A 157 15.07 0.88 23.26
N ASP A 158 13.80 1.01 23.61
CA ASP A 158 12.97 2.22 23.46
C ASP A 158 12.44 2.54 22.05
N ARG A 159 12.55 1.63 21.07
CA ARG A 159 11.93 1.80 19.75
C ARG A 159 10.77 0.83 19.54
N GLU A 160 9.68 1.33 18.97
CA GLU A 160 8.56 0.49 18.54
C GLU A 160 8.90 -0.28 17.26
N VAL A 161 8.24 -1.42 17.07
CA VAL A 161 8.33 -2.24 15.84
C VAL A 161 7.89 -1.41 14.62
N ARG A 162 8.75 -1.31 13.61
CA ARG A 162 8.52 -0.51 12.39
C ARG A 162 7.84 -1.30 11.27
N TYR A 163 6.89 -2.17 11.62
CA TYR A 163 6.13 -2.96 10.66
C TYR A 163 4.65 -2.90 11.00
N LEU A 164 3.79 -2.97 9.98
CA LEU A 164 2.35 -2.93 10.13
C LEU A 164 1.65 -3.76 9.07
N HIS A 165 0.39 -4.07 9.31
CA HIS A 165 -0.56 -4.51 8.29
C HIS A 165 -1.81 -3.61 8.28
N VAL A 166 -2.61 -3.68 7.23
CA VAL A 166 -3.80 -2.82 7.07
C VAL A 166 -5.04 -3.68 6.89
N CYS A 167 -6.08 -3.42 7.68
CA CYS A 167 -7.36 -4.11 7.55
C CYS A 167 -7.97 -3.84 6.18
N THR A 168 -8.26 -4.89 5.42
CA THR A 168 -8.82 -4.82 4.06
C THR A 168 -10.29 -4.37 4.01
N ILE A 169 -10.97 -4.31 5.16
CA ILE A 169 -12.39 -3.93 5.26
C ILE A 169 -12.60 -2.47 5.66
N CYS A 170 -11.86 -1.97 6.66
CA CYS A 170 -12.00 -0.60 7.15
C CYS A 170 -10.77 0.28 6.93
N GLY A 171 -9.62 -0.29 6.57
CA GLY A 171 -8.38 0.44 6.38
C GLY A 171 -7.63 0.80 7.66
N LEU A 172 -8.04 0.30 8.83
CA LEU A 172 -7.30 0.49 10.08
C LEU A 172 -5.91 -0.15 9.97
N SER A 173 -4.86 0.63 10.20
CA SER A 173 -3.48 0.13 10.27
C SER A 173 -3.22 -0.46 11.65
N HIS A 174 -2.64 -1.66 11.74
CA HIS A 174 -2.18 -2.23 13.01
C HIS A 174 -0.68 -2.51 12.95
N ARG A 175 0.04 -2.11 14.00
CA ARG A 175 1.45 -2.43 14.18
C ARG A 175 1.62 -3.94 14.39
N ALA A 176 2.66 -4.50 13.79
CA ALA A 176 3.02 -5.91 13.99
C ALA A 176 3.55 -6.13 15.41
N GLU A 177 3.24 -7.27 15.99
CA GLU A 177 3.91 -7.74 17.20
C GLU A 177 5.22 -8.44 16.83
N MET A 178 6.16 -8.52 17.77
CA MET A 178 7.46 -9.14 17.52
C MET A 178 7.87 -10.03 18.68
N GLU A 179 8.18 -11.29 18.37
CA GLU A 179 8.76 -12.26 19.30
C GLU A 179 10.17 -12.63 18.81
N GLY A 180 11.19 -12.13 19.52
CA GLY A 180 12.59 -12.25 19.10
C GLY A 180 12.85 -11.47 17.80
N THR A 181 13.07 -12.19 16.70
CA THR A 181 13.25 -11.63 15.34
C THR A 181 12.04 -11.87 14.44
N THR A 182 11.00 -12.53 14.95
CA THR A 182 9.84 -12.93 14.15
C THR A 182 8.72 -11.92 14.35
N LEU A 183 8.24 -11.37 13.24
CA LEU A 183 7.05 -10.53 13.16
C LEU A 183 5.80 -11.40 13.16
N ASP A 184 4.88 -11.12 14.09
CA ASP A 184 3.55 -11.71 14.08
C ASP A 184 2.54 -10.74 13.45
N PHE A 185 1.87 -11.25 12.41
CA PHE A 185 0.80 -10.57 11.69
C PHE A 185 -0.50 -11.38 11.72
N TYR A 186 -0.51 -12.53 12.40
CA TYR A 186 -1.59 -13.50 12.37
C TYR A 186 -2.49 -13.34 13.59
N SER A 187 -3.72 -13.85 13.50
CA SER A 187 -4.66 -13.89 14.62
C SER A 187 -5.07 -12.52 15.20
N VAL A 188 -4.81 -11.42 14.48
CA VAL A 188 -5.24 -10.08 14.89
C VAL A 188 -6.68 -9.88 14.44
N ASN A 189 -7.57 -9.56 15.38
CA ASN A 189 -8.90 -9.08 15.06
C ASN A 189 -8.87 -7.55 14.95
N CYS A 190 -9.43 -7.02 13.86
CA CYS A 190 -9.49 -5.58 13.65
C CYS A 190 -10.31 -4.92 14.74
N ALA A 191 -9.70 -4.04 15.53
CA ALA A 191 -10.41 -3.31 16.59
C ALA A 191 -11.53 -2.39 16.03
N GLY A 192 -11.43 -1.98 14.75
CA GLY A 192 -12.43 -1.15 14.10
C GLY A 192 -13.66 -1.92 13.60
N CYS A 193 -13.46 -3.07 12.92
CA CYS A 193 -14.55 -3.78 12.24
C CYS A 193 -14.71 -5.26 12.64
N GLY A 194 -13.87 -5.76 13.55
CA GLY A 194 -13.88 -7.16 13.99
C GLY A 194 -13.30 -8.17 13.00
N ASN A 195 -12.97 -7.77 11.77
CA ASN A 195 -12.43 -8.68 10.76
C ASN A 195 -11.07 -9.26 11.20
N SER A 196 -10.87 -10.57 11.06
CA SER A 196 -9.63 -11.25 11.42
C SER A 196 -8.60 -11.17 10.30
N SER A 197 -7.32 -11.05 10.66
CA SER A 197 -6.19 -11.09 9.72
C SER A 197 -5.83 -12.54 9.41
N TYR A 198 -6.40 -13.11 8.34
CA TYR A 198 -6.05 -14.46 7.86
C TYR A 198 -4.78 -14.46 6.97
N GLY A 199 -3.86 -13.52 7.24
CA GLY A 199 -2.59 -13.37 6.53
C GLY A 199 -2.67 -12.61 5.20
N ASP A 200 -3.86 -12.29 4.71
CA ASP A 200 -4.16 -11.63 3.44
C ASP A 200 -4.02 -10.11 3.47
N TRP A 201 -3.97 -9.51 4.67
CA TRP A 201 -3.85 -8.07 4.82
C TRP A 201 -2.50 -7.57 4.24
N PRO A 202 -2.50 -6.46 3.48
CA PRO A 202 -1.28 -5.89 2.95
C PRO A 202 -0.38 -5.42 4.10
N ARG A 203 0.91 -5.76 3.97
CA ARG A 203 1.93 -5.53 4.99
C ARG A 203 2.91 -4.48 4.53
N TYR A 204 3.38 -3.64 5.45
CA TYR A 204 4.27 -2.53 5.15
C TYR A 204 5.35 -2.42 6.22
N HIS A 205 6.53 -2.00 5.78
CA HIS A 205 7.57 -1.46 6.65
C HIS A 205 7.37 0.05 6.80
N ILE A 206 7.53 0.55 8.02
CA ILE A 206 7.49 1.96 8.39
C ILE A 206 8.90 2.54 8.24
N GLY A 207 9.16 3.20 7.12
CA GLY A 207 10.46 3.78 6.82
C GLY A 207 10.72 5.14 7.49
N SER A 208 11.59 5.92 6.86
CA SER A 208 11.92 7.28 7.32
C SER A 208 10.98 8.31 6.69
N ASN A 209 10.56 9.30 7.48
CA ASN A 209 9.80 10.46 7.02
C ASN A 209 10.70 11.59 6.48
N GLU A 210 12.01 11.52 6.74
CA GLU A 210 12.96 12.59 6.48
C GLU A 210 13.01 13.01 5.00
N PRO A 211 13.09 12.09 4.01
CA PRO A 211 13.13 12.49 2.60
C PRO A 211 11.89 13.28 2.19
N TYR A 212 10.72 12.86 2.67
CA TYR A 212 9.45 13.52 2.38
C TYR A 212 9.36 14.88 3.08
N ARG A 213 9.70 14.96 4.38
CA ARG A 213 9.67 16.23 5.12
C ARG A 213 10.69 17.24 4.61
N ARG A 214 11.84 16.78 4.09
CA ARG A 214 12.85 17.62 3.42
C ARG A 214 12.26 18.26 2.16
N ASP A 215 11.70 17.47 1.26
CA ASP A 215 11.14 17.96 -0.01
C ASP A 215 9.89 17.17 -0.43
N PRO A 216 8.69 17.60 0.01
CA PRO A 216 7.44 16.92 -0.30
C PRO A 216 7.15 16.85 -1.80
N ASP A 217 7.53 17.90 -2.54
CA ASP A 217 7.29 17.99 -3.99
C ASP A 217 8.20 17.00 -4.74
N ALA A 218 9.48 16.89 -4.35
CA ALA A 218 10.38 15.90 -4.91
C ALA A 218 9.89 14.47 -4.64
N SER A 219 9.47 14.16 -3.41
CA SER A 219 8.88 12.85 -3.09
C SER A 219 7.61 12.60 -3.90
N PHE A 220 6.76 13.61 -4.13
CA PHE A 220 5.59 13.46 -5.00
C PHE A 220 5.96 13.11 -6.45
N VAL A 221 6.94 13.81 -7.03
CA VAL A 221 7.44 13.51 -8.39
C VAL A 221 7.94 12.07 -8.48
N LYS A 222 8.69 11.58 -7.49
CA LYS A 222 9.13 10.16 -7.44
C LYS A 222 7.94 9.19 -7.51
N LEU A 223 6.82 9.49 -6.84
CA LEU A 223 5.62 8.64 -6.89
C LEU A 223 4.93 8.67 -8.26
N VAL A 224 4.96 9.82 -8.94
CA VAL A 224 4.47 9.94 -10.31
C VAL A 224 5.33 9.09 -11.26
N ASP A 225 6.65 9.18 -11.13
CA ASP A 225 7.60 8.43 -11.96
C ASP A 225 7.51 6.92 -11.71
N ALA A 226 7.42 6.50 -10.44
CA ALA A 226 7.23 5.09 -10.07
C ALA A 226 5.98 4.49 -10.72
N ARG A 227 4.87 5.25 -10.72
CA ARG A 227 3.64 4.83 -11.40
C ARG A 227 3.80 4.75 -12.92
N ALA A 228 4.47 5.71 -13.54
CA ALA A 228 4.73 5.69 -14.97
C ALA A 228 5.57 4.45 -15.35
N HIS A 229 6.56 4.11 -14.52
CA HIS A 229 7.37 2.91 -14.67
C HIS A 229 6.54 1.62 -14.56
N ASP A 230 5.66 1.53 -13.56
CA ASP A 230 4.76 0.37 -13.40
C ASP A 230 3.78 0.19 -14.55
N ALA A 231 3.25 1.30 -15.07
CA ALA A 231 2.38 1.30 -16.25
C ALA A 231 3.13 0.81 -17.49
N ALA A 232 4.36 1.29 -17.71
CA ALA A 232 5.22 0.83 -18.81
C ALA A 232 5.54 -0.67 -18.70
N ARG A 233 5.88 -1.15 -17.49
CA ARG A 233 6.14 -2.57 -17.22
C ARG A 233 4.92 -3.45 -17.49
N THR A 234 3.74 -3.00 -17.10
CA THR A 234 2.48 -3.71 -17.33
C THR A 234 2.15 -3.77 -18.82
N ALA A 235 2.29 -2.66 -19.54
CA ALA A 235 2.08 -2.59 -20.99
C ALA A 235 3.04 -3.53 -21.74
N PHE A 236 4.32 -3.57 -21.36
CA PHE A 236 5.30 -4.44 -21.97
C PHE A 236 5.00 -5.93 -21.73
N ARG A 237 4.63 -6.31 -20.50
CA ARG A 237 4.19 -7.69 -20.20
C ARG A 237 2.97 -8.10 -21.01
N TRP A 238 2.03 -7.18 -21.22
CA TRP A 238 0.85 -7.43 -22.03
C TRP A 238 1.22 -7.69 -23.50
N ILE A 239 2.18 -6.94 -24.06
CA ILE A 239 2.66 -7.18 -25.43
C ILE A 239 3.24 -8.59 -25.55
N ILE A 240 4.16 -8.97 -24.65
CA ILE A 240 4.78 -10.31 -24.66
C ILE A 240 3.73 -11.41 -24.53
N ALA A 241 2.80 -11.28 -23.58
CA ALA A 241 1.76 -12.29 -23.36
C ALA A 241 0.76 -12.42 -24.53
N ASN A 242 0.70 -11.45 -25.44
CA ASN A 242 -0.17 -11.48 -26.61
C ASN A 242 0.59 -11.66 -27.94
N ASP A 243 1.92 -11.77 -27.92
CA ASP A 243 2.73 -12.00 -29.13
C ASP A 243 2.60 -13.44 -29.67
N ASP A 244 2.16 -14.38 -28.82
CA ASP A 244 1.75 -15.73 -29.23
C ASP A 244 0.41 -15.77 -30.00
N ARG A 245 -0.24 -14.61 -30.22
CA ARG A 245 -1.39 -14.57 -31.13
C ARG A 245 -0.87 -14.81 -32.55
N PRO A 246 -1.33 -15.86 -33.25
CA PRO A 246 -0.88 -16.13 -34.60
C PRO A 246 -1.06 -14.86 -35.42
N SER A 247 0.03 -14.42 -36.06
CA SER A 247 0.06 -13.23 -36.93
C SER A 247 -1.22 -13.18 -37.73
N SER A 248 -2.08 -12.20 -37.43
CA SER A 248 -3.40 -12.09 -38.03
C SER A 248 -3.21 -12.16 -39.55
N ARG A 249 -3.81 -13.17 -40.20
CA ARG A 249 -3.75 -13.44 -41.64
C ARG A 249 -4.39 -12.32 -42.50
N LEU A 250 -4.45 -11.09 -42.01
CA LEU A 250 -4.55 -9.89 -42.81
C LEU A 250 -3.16 -9.59 -43.43
N SER A 251 -2.57 -10.61 -44.06
CA SER A 251 -1.59 -10.39 -45.11
C SER A 251 -2.38 -9.71 -46.22
N CYS A 252 -2.13 -8.42 -46.42
CA CYS A 252 -2.54 -7.73 -47.63
C CYS A 252 -1.96 -8.55 -48.78
N LYS A 253 -2.81 -9.37 -49.43
CA LYS A 253 -2.48 -9.86 -50.77
C LYS A 253 -2.30 -8.59 -51.58
N ASN A 254 -1.06 -8.32 -51.97
CA ASN A 254 -0.77 -7.32 -52.98
C ASN A 254 -1.70 -7.61 -54.15
N LEU A 255 -2.64 -6.70 -54.40
CA LEU A 255 -3.32 -6.59 -55.68
C LEU A 255 -2.27 -6.01 -56.65
N GLU A 256 -1.31 -6.85 -57.05
CA GLU A 256 -0.61 -6.69 -58.31
C GLU A 256 -1.45 -7.42 -59.33
N ASP A 257 -2.31 -6.67 -60.02
CA ASP A 257 -2.85 -6.97 -61.36
C ASP A 257 -3.87 -5.88 -61.69
N ILE A 258 -3.40 -4.75 -62.29
CA ILE A 258 -3.92 -4.09 -63.52
C ILE A 258 -2.79 -3.24 -64.11
#